data_AF-A0A9P0NAZ0-F1
#
_entry.id   AF-A0A9P0NAZ0-F1
#
_cell.length_a   1.000
_cell.length_b   1.000
_cell.length_c   1.000
_cell.angle_alpha   90.00
_cell.angle_beta   90.00
_cell.angle_gamma   90.00
#
_symmetry.space_group_name_H-M   'P 1'
#
loop_
_entity.id
_entity.type
_entity.pdbx_description
1 polymer ?
#
loop_
_entity_poly.entity_id
_entity_poly.type
_entity_poly.pdbx_seq_one_letter_code
_entity_poly.pdbx_strand_id
1 'polypeptide(L)'
;MRWSKWWWVVVALHARSLAQSNTPTVCEEEACRCDPFTRVICTCTQDYPEVTLRPDGAYRVPSTATGIIIDNCSRVTFLPDTVRSLIQLRNIELRNVDHVVINERALSWSPFSTLNEMNPGLRISITNSTIDEIASHAIQGRVNDVVISNSRIKVLKPFAFSSLTGVNTIDLQDNVFENIEIQAFKKFTVDNFMLRGGSINTLPSRFLSDVEVTNLFRMEGVSVKYLYSLTFLVSSPKRVLIESNTIETLEGDGFHIVTRGPITFRNNTVTNLRKGAFFGFTVDLGIASVMGPQELLIDNNTITNLTPASLMYNRTRLTLRVDGLNLNTSCACELAEQWREVLKEQGGTITCWYELEGYYISLPTYVDSRCGPFKQNFWIFVLIGVILVLILAAIAIFFIVRRENEKKKKVQIVMPDGKTYRETEFHIVVERAELLTTDL
;
A
#
# COMPACT_ATOMS: atom_id res chain seq x y z
N MET A 1 -37.96 -11.69 85.63
CA MET A 1 -37.04 -10.77 84.91
C MET A 1 -36.23 -11.55 83.88
N ARG A 2 -36.65 -11.57 82.61
CA ARG A 2 -35.86 -12.19 81.51
C ARG A 2 -36.29 -11.67 80.13
N TRP A 3 -36.35 -10.35 79.97
CA TRP A 3 -36.82 -9.68 78.75
C TRP A 3 -35.85 -8.59 78.24
N SER A 4 -34.54 -8.80 78.44
CA SER A 4 -33.51 -7.80 78.06
C SER A 4 -32.46 -8.33 77.07
N LYS A 5 -32.41 -9.65 76.79
CA LYS A 5 -31.35 -10.23 75.93
C LYS A 5 -31.73 -10.42 74.46
N TRP A 6 -32.98 -10.20 74.06
CA TRP A 6 -33.42 -10.36 72.66
C TRP A 6 -33.39 -9.08 71.84
N TRP A 7 -33.26 -7.90 72.46
CA TRP A 7 -33.30 -6.64 71.73
C TRP A 7 -32.05 -6.41 70.86
N TRP A 8 -30.87 -6.83 71.36
CA TRP A 8 -29.61 -6.75 70.62
C TRP A 8 -29.58 -7.64 69.37
N VAL A 9 -30.28 -8.79 69.41
CA VAL A 9 -30.35 -9.71 68.27
C VAL A 9 -31.30 -9.17 67.19
N VAL A 10 -32.41 -8.54 67.57
CA VAL A 10 -33.35 -7.91 66.63
C VAL A 10 -32.76 -6.64 66.01
N VAL A 11 -32.00 -5.84 66.75
CA VAL A 11 -31.27 -4.67 66.21
C VAL A 11 -30.14 -5.12 65.27
N ALA A 12 -29.41 -6.20 65.57
CA ALA A 12 -28.38 -6.74 64.68
C ALA A 12 -28.95 -7.40 63.41
N LEU A 13 -30.14 -8.00 63.48
CA LEU A 13 -30.84 -8.55 62.31
C LEU A 13 -31.50 -7.47 61.44
N HIS A 14 -32.01 -6.38 62.03
CA HIS A 14 -32.53 -5.25 61.24
C HIS A 14 -31.43 -4.33 60.68
N ALA A 15 -30.28 -4.18 61.36
CA ALA A 15 -29.16 -3.39 60.85
C ALA A 15 -28.52 -3.98 59.58
N ARG A 16 -28.61 -5.29 59.35
CA ARG A 16 -28.10 -5.93 58.12
C ARG A 16 -29.01 -5.74 56.89
N SER A 17 -30.24 -5.27 57.08
CA SER A 17 -31.19 -5.05 55.98
C SER A 17 -31.18 -3.62 55.41
N LEU A 18 -30.39 -2.71 55.98
CA LEU A 18 -30.47 -1.26 55.71
C LEU A 18 -29.21 -0.64 55.08
N ALA A 19 -28.27 -1.45 54.58
CA ALA A 19 -27.02 -0.94 54.00
C ALA A 19 -26.52 -1.75 52.79
N GLN A 20 -27.39 -1.94 51.79
CA GLN A 20 -26.93 -1.84 50.40
C GLN A 20 -27.32 -0.45 49.95
N SER A 21 -26.43 0.53 50.16
CA SER A 21 -26.54 1.76 49.39
C SER A 21 -26.42 1.34 47.93
N ASN A 22 -27.50 1.46 47.15
CA ASN A 22 -27.40 1.34 45.69
C ASN A 22 -26.33 2.34 45.25
N THR A 23 -25.14 1.84 44.94
CA THR A 23 -24.10 2.70 44.39
C THR A 23 -24.59 3.13 43.00
N PRO A 24 -24.60 4.45 42.73
CA PRO A 24 -25.11 4.94 41.46
C PRO A 24 -24.34 4.28 40.32
N THR A 25 -25.02 3.93 39.25
CA THR A 25 -24.40 3.38 38.04
C THR A 25 -24.17 4.48 37.01
N VAL A 26 -23.42 4.17 35.94
CA VAL A 26 -23.25 5.12 34.81
C VAL A 26 -24.60 5.53 34.19
N CYS A 27 -25.66 4.74 34.39
CA CYS A 27 -27.02 5.07 33.94
C CYS A 27 -27.62 6.31 34.64
N GLU A 28 -27.06 6.71 35.78
CA GLU A 28 -27.50 7.84 36.60
C GLU A 28 -26.65 9.09 36.34
N GLU A 29 -25.67 9.01 35.43
CA GLU A 29 -24.87 10.14 34.97
C GLU A 29 -25.66 10.94 33.92
N GLU A 30 -25.54 12.26 33.90
CA GLU A 30 -26.41 13.11 33.05
C GLU A 30 -26.25 12.88 31.55
N ALA A 31 -25.07 12.46 31.10
CA ALA A 31 -24.79 12.13 29.70
C ALA A 31 -25.30 10.74 29.29
N CYS A 32 -25.72 9.90 30.23
CA CYS A 32 -25.94 8.48 30.03
C CYS A 32 -27.31 8.03 30.54
N ARG A 33 -27.86 7.00 29.92
CA ARG A 33 -29.09 6.34 30.35
C ARG A 33 -29.05 4.86 30.04
N CYS A 34 -29.83 4.09 30.77
CA CYS A 34 -30.01 2.67 30.50
C CYS A 34 -31.43 2.37 30.04
N ASP A 35 -31.54 1.64 28.93
CA ASP A 35 -32.84 1.30 28.36
C ASP A 35 -33.41 0.01 28.97
N PRO A 36 -34.66 -0.36 28.65
CA PRO A 36 -35.27 -1.60 29.15
C PRO A 36 -34.55 -2.89 28.72
N PHE A 37 -33.73 -2.83 27.66
CA PHE A 37 -32.90 -3.93 27.18
C PHE A 37 -31.54 -3.97 27.87
N THR A 38 -31.34 -3.18 28.93
CA THR A 38 -30.09 -3.06 29.69
C THR A 38 -28.92 -2.60 28.85
N ARG A 39 -29.17 -1.78 27.82
CA ARG A 39 -28.11 -1.11 27.04
C ARG A 39 -27.75 0.20 27.71
N VAL A 40 -26.46 0.44 27.92
CA VAL A 40 -25.92 1.74 28.33
C VAL A 40 -25.82 2.60 27.08
N ILE A 41 -26.53 3.72 27.08
CA ILE A 41 -26.58 4.67 25.96
C ILE A 41 -26.13 6.03 26.49
N CYS A 42 -24.99 6.51 26.02
CA CYS A 42 -24.47 7.83 26.37
C CYS A 42 -24.47 8.73 25.14
N THR A 43 -25.00 9.94 25.31
CA THR A 43 -24.99 10.98 24.28
C THR A 43 -24.57 12.28 24.95
N CYS A 44 -23.33 12.68 24.69
CA CYS A 44 -22.75 13.83 25.37
C CYS A 44 -23.29 15.14 24.78
N THR A 45 -23.39 16.15 25.66
CA THR A 45 -23.76 17.52 25.35
C THR A 45 -22.59 18.45 25.71
N GLN A 46 -22.73 19.76 25.46
CA GLN A 46 -21.68 20.72 25.83
C GLN A 46 -21.43 20.77 27.35
N ASP A 47 -22.46 20.52 28.15
CA ASP A 47 -22.38 20.54 29.62
C ASP A 47 -21.70 19.27 30.18
N TYR A 48 -21.84 18.14 29.47
CA TYR A 48 -21.28 16.84 29.87
C TYR A 48 -20.54 16.20 28.69
N PRO A 49 -19.32 16.69 28.37
CA PRO A 49 -18.63 16.30 27.14
C PRO A 49 -17.86 14.97 27.25
N GLU A 50 -17.67 14.44 28.46
CA GLU A 50 -16.80 13.29 28.71
C GLU A 50 -17.53 12.15 29.43
N VAL A 51 -17.15 10.90 29.09
CA VAL A 51 -17.67 9.69 29.72
C VAL A 51 -16.50 8.79 30.12
N THR A 52 -16.50 8.34 31.37
CA THR A 52 -15.51 7.38 31.87
C THR A 52 -16.21 6.10 32.32
N LEU A 53 -15.95 5.00 31.61
CA LEU A 53 -16.50 3.69 31.93
C LEU A 53 -15.62 3.00 32.97
N ARG A 54 -16.24 2.60 34.09
CA ARG A 54 -15.56 2.00 35.25
C ARG A 54 -16.06 0.58 35.52
N PRO A 55 -15.18 -0.35 35.94
CA PRO A 55 -15.60 -1.70 36.31
C PRO A 55 -16.37 -1.74 37.65
N ASP A 56 -15.99 -0.90 38.61
CA ASP A 56 -16.49 -0.90 39.98
C ASP A 56 -16.62 0.52 40.56
N GLY A 57 -17.14 0.60 41.79
CA GLY A 57 -17.40 1.85 42.47
C GLY A 57 -18.67 2.59 42.02
N ALA A 58 -18.72 3.89 42.33
CA ALA A 58 -19.77 4.80 41.87
C ALA A 58 -19.62 5.08 40.37
N TYR A 59 -20.74 5.15 39.68
CA TYR A 59 -20.87 5.31 38.23
C TYR A 59 -20.25 4.16 37.42
N ARG A 60 -20.20 2.95 37.99
CA ARG A 60 -19.76 1.75 37.28
C ARG A 60 -20.73 1.37 36.16
N VAL A 61 -20.24 0.60 35.20
CA VAL A 61 -21.10 -0.06 34.22
C VAL A 61 -21.93 -1.14 34.92
N PRO A 62 -23.28 -1.16 34.76
CA PRO A 62 -24.12 -2.20 35.34
C PRO A 62 -23.70 -3.59 34.85
N SER A 63 -23.65 -4.57 35.75
CA SER A 63 -23.28 -5.95 35.41
C SER A 63 -24.31 -6.64 34.49
N THR A 64 -25.51 -6.10 34.40
CA THR A 64 -26.58 -6.53 33.50
C THR A 64 -26.42 -5.97 32.08
N ALA A 65 -25.44 -5.09 31.82
CA ALA A 65 -25.32 -4.41 30.55
C ALA A 65 -25.17 -5.37 29.37
N THR A 66 -26.05 -5.25 28.38
CA THR A 66 -26.03 -6.05 27.13
C THR A 66 -25.31 -5.33 26.00
N GLY A 67 -25.25 -4.00 26.05
CA GLY A 67 -24.54 -3.18 25.08
C GLY A 67 -24.10 -1.86 25.67
N ILE A 68 -23.02 -1.30 25.13
CA ILE A 68 -22.52 0.04 25.43
C ILE A 68 -22.54 0.81 24.11
N ILE A 69 -23.29 1.90 24.05
CA ILE A 69 -23.45 2.75 22.85
C ILE A 69 -23.13 4.17 23.28
N ILE A 70 -22.08 4.76 22.72
CA ILE A 70 -21.66 6.11 23.05
C ILE A 70 -21.58 6.93 21.76
N ASP A 71 -22.20 8.12 21.78
CA ASP A 71 -22.29 9.00 20.62
C ASP A 71 -21.98 10.45 21.01
N ASN A 72 -21.32 11.17 20.10
CA ASN A 72 -21.09 12.62 20.16
C ASN A 72 -20.39 13.10 21.44
N CYS A 73 -19.39 12.34 21.91
CA CYS A 73 -18.62 12.66 23.12
C CYS A 73 -17.25 13.22 22.78
N SER A 74 -16.81 14.25 23.50
CA SER A 74 -15.45 14.80 23.36
C SER A 74 -14.42 13.77 23.82
N ARG A 75 -14.66 13.09 24.95
CA ARG A 75 -13.74 12.08 25.47
C ARG A 75 -14.47 10.85 26.01
N VAL A 76 -13.99 9.68 25.64
CA VAL A 76 -14.43 8.39 26.17
C VAL A 76 -13.21 7.62 26.67
N THR A 77 -13.21 7.30 27.97
CA THR A 77 -12.14 6.53 28.58
C THR A 77 -12.69 5.22 29.14
N PHE A 78 -12.17 4.09 28.66
CA PHE A 78 -12.42 2.80 29.30
C PHE A 78 -11.32 2.54 30.32
N LEU A 79 -11.68 2.44 31.60
CA LEU A 79 -10.73 2.06 32.65
C LEU A 79 -10.35 0.57 32.56
N PRO A 80 -9.25 0.15 33.20
CA PRO A 80 -8.88 -1.26 33.24
C PRO A 80 -10.01 -2.16 33.73
N ASP A 81 -10.12 -3.35 33.14
CA ASP A 81 -11.08 -4.39 33.51
C ASP A 81 -12.58 -3.99 33.38
N THR A 82 -12.90 -2.86 32.72
CA THR A 82 -14.27 -2.29 32.59
C THR A 82 -15.33 -3.34 32.24
N VAL A 83 -15.07 -4.18 31.23
CA VAL A 83 -16.08 -5.13 30.74
C VAL A 83 -15.98 -6.53 31.36
N ARG A 84 -14.98 -6.78 32.20
CA ARG A 84 -14.59 -8.14 32.62
C ARG A 84 -15.72 -8.92 33.28
N SER A 85 -16.57 -8.25 34.05
CA SER A 85 -17.69 -8.85 34.79
C SER A 85 -19.03 -8.79 34.04
N LEU A 86 -19.06 -8.19 32.84
CA LEU A 86 -20.28 -7.92 32.08
C LEU A 86 -20.68 -9.14 31.24
N ILE A 87 -21.17 -10.19 31.89
CA ILE A 87 -21.44 -11.50 31.25
C ILE A 87 -22.46 -11.43 30.09
N GLN A 88 -23.38 -10.45 30.13
CA GLN A 88 -24.41 -10.26 29.11
C GLN A 88 -23.99 -9.31 27.98
N LEU A 89 -22.81 -8.69 28.07
CA LEU A 89 -22.36 -7.72 27.08
C LEU A 89 -22.13 -8.41 25.73
N ARG A 90 -22.66 -7.82 24.67
CA ARG A 90 -22.53 -8.31 23.29
C ARG A 90 -22.04 -7.24 22.32
N ASN A 91 -22.30 -5.96 22.59
CA ASN A 91 -22.00 -4.89 21.66
C ASN A 91 -21.34 -3.70 22.37
N ILE A 92 -20.28 -3.16 21.78
CA ILE A 92 -19.70 -1.86 22.13
C ILE A 92 -19.64 -1.04 20.85
N GLU A 93 -20.28 0.11 20.86
CA GLU A 93 -20.38 1.01 19.72
C GLU A 93 -20.00 2.42 20.15
N LEU A 94 -18.96 2.98 19.52
CA LEU A 94 -18.53 4.36 19.69
C LEU A 94 -18.69 5.12 18.38
N ARG A 95 -19.38 6.25 18.40
CA ARG A 95 -19.61 7.10 17.23
C ARG A 95 -19.28 8.55 17.54
N ASN A 96 -18.65 9.24 16.60
CA ASN A 96 -18.41 10.67 16.70
C ASN A 96 -17.70 11.06 18.02
N VAL A 97 -16.59 10.38 18.33
CA VAL A 97 -15.83 10.61 19.57
C VAL A 97 -14.48 11.23 19.28
N ASP A 98 -14.20 12.41 19.82
CA ASP A 98 -12.96 13.16 19.55
C ASP A 98 -11.73 12.56 20.24
N HIS A 99 -11.91 11.87 21.36
CA HIS A 99 -10.82 11.26 22.12
C HIS A 99 -11.24 9.93 22.75
N VAL A 100 -10.83 8.81 22.14
CA VAL A 100 -11.04 7.47 22.70
C VAL A 100 -9.75 6.96 23.33
N VAL A 101 -9.80 6.58 24.61
CA VAL A 101 -8.71 5.92 25.33
C VAL A 101 -9.19 4.57 25.84
N ILE A 102 -8.53 3.50 25.39
CA ILE A 102 -8.83 2.13 25.83
C ILE A 102 -7.63 1.63 26.64
N ASN A 103 -7.76 1.63 27.96
CA ASN A 103 -6.68 1.21 28.87
C ASN A 103 -6.43 -0.29 28.82
N GLU A 104 -5.33 -0.72 29.45
CA GLU A 104 -4.96 -2.12 29.55
C GLU A 104 -6.10 -2.96 30.15
N ARG A 105 -6.40 -4.10 29.53
CA ARG A 105 -7.48 -5.03 29.89
C ARG A 105 -8.88 -4.41 29.96
N ALA A 106 -9.09 -3.19 29.49
CA ALA A 106 -10.37 -2.52 29.54
C ALA A 106 -11.48 -3.32 28.84
N LEU A 107 -11.14 -3.95 27.72
CA LEU A 107 -11.99 -4.81 26.90
C LEU A 107 -11.58 -6.28 26.97
N SER A 108 -11.06 -6.73 28.13
CA SER A 108 -10.78 -8.14 28.39
C SER A 108 -12.06 -8.88 28.78
N TRP A 109 -12.65 -9.62 27.83
CA TRP A 109 -13.97 -10.22 27.98
C TRP A 109 -13.95 -11.73 27.68
N SER A 110 -14.11 -12.55 28.72
CA SER A 110 -14.13 -14.01 28.60
C SER A 110 -14.98 -14.67 29.70
N PRO A 111 -16.29 -14.35 29.78
CA PRO A 111 -17.15 -14.86 30.86
C PRO A 111 -17.48 -16.35 30.72
N PHE A 112 -17.24 -16.95 29.55
CA PHE A 112 -17.53 -18.35 29.26
C PHE A 112 -16.27 -19.14 28.99
N SER A 113 -16.34 -20.46 29.21
CA SER A 113 -15.26 -21.38 28.85
C SER A 113 -14.90 -21.26 27.36
N THR A 114 -13.61 -21.21 27.07
CA THR A 114 -13.07 -21.14 25.70
C THR A 114 -13.33 -22.40 24.89
N LEU A 115 -13.72 -23.51 25.54
CA LEU A 115 -13.92 -24.82 24.91
C LEU A 115 -15.20 -24.92 24.08
N ASN A 116 -16.18 -24.02 24.27
CA ASN A 116 -17.45 -24.06 23.53
C ASN A 116 -17.51 -22.94 22.49
N GLU A 117 -17.40 -23.33 21.22
CA GLU A 117 -17.47 -22.44 20.06
C GLU A 117 -18.84 -21.79 19.86
N MET A 118 -19.91 -22.29 20.49
CA MET A 118 -21.25 -21.69 20.43
C MET A 118 -21.43 -20.48 21.35
N ASN A 119 -20.45 -20.17 22.21
CA ASN A 119 -20.55 -19.03 23.10
C ASN A 119 -20.58 -17.72 22.28
N PRO A 120 -21.42 -16.73 22.65
CA PRO A 120 -21.40 -15.45 21.98
C PRO A 120 -20.10 -14.70 22.26
N GLY A 121 -19.59 -13.95 21.28
CA GLY A 121 -18.47 -13.04 21.44
C GLY A 121 -18.91 -11.58 21.46
N LEU A 122 -17.98 -10.70 21.83
CA LEU A 122 -18.16 -9.25 21.81
C LEU A 122 -18.05 -8.72 20.37
N ARG A 123 -18.94 -7.81 19.98
CA ARG A 123 -18.79 -6.98 18.78
C ARG A 123 -18.35 -5.58 19.19
N ILE A 124 -17.25 -5.12 18.61
CA ILE A 124 -16.67 -3.80 18.88
C ILE A 124 -16.73 -2.99 17.59
N SER A 125 -17.38 -1.82 17.64
CA SER A 125 -17.45 -0.88 16.53
C SER A 125 -17.04 0.52 16.99
N ILE A 126 -16.08 1.12 16.26
CA ILE A 126 -15.66 2.51 16.47
C ILE A 126 -15.73 3.21 15.13
N THR A 127 -16.55 4.26 15.02
CA THR A 127 -16.81 4.92 13.74
C THR A 127 -16.72 6.44 13.89
N ASN A 128 -16.04 7.08 12.94
CA ASN A 128 -15.89 8.53 12.91
C ASN A 128 -15.33 9.09 14.24
N SER A 129 -14.25 8.50 14.73
CA SER A 129 -13.68 8.86 16.03
C SER A 129 -12.16 9.03 15.94
N THR A 130 -11.58 9.71 16.92
CA THR A 130 -10.13 9.77 17.09
C THR A 130 -9.74 8.93 18.30
N ILE A 131 -9.05 7.82 18.02
CA ILE A 131 -8.51 6.91 19.02
C ILE A 131 -7.14 7.43 19.43
N ASP A 132 -7.08 8.02 20.62
CA ASP A 132 -5.84 8.54 21.19
C ASP A 132 -4.87 7.40 21.52
N GLU A 133 -5.39 6.35 22.15
CA GLU A 133 -4.58 5.17 22.51
C GLU A 133 -5.43 3.91 22.64
N ILE A 134 -4.92 2.81 22.05
CA ILE A 134 -5.27 1.46 22.47
C ILE A 134 -4.06 0.88 23.19
N ALA A 135 -4.17 0.74 24.51
CA ALA A 135 -3.09 0.30 25.37
C ALA A 135 -2.75 -1.18 25.12
N SER A 136 -1.59 -1.60 25.62
CA SER A 136 -1.19 -3.01 25.58
C SER A 136 -2.24 -3.87 26.26
N HIS A 137 -2.58 -5.01 25.65
CA HIS A 137 -3.55 -5.95 26.18
C HIS A 137 -4.95 -5.35 26.45
N ALA A 138 -5.28 -4.24 25.77
CA ALA A 138 -6.58 -3.58 25.91
C ALA A 138 -7.74 -4.49 25.50
N ILE A 139 -7.61 -5.22 24.38
CA ILE A 139 -8.67 -6.05 23.80
C ILE A 139 -8.21 -7.51 23.83
N GLN A 140 -8.93 -8.33 24.60
CA GLN A 140 -8.61 -9.74 24.85
C GLN A 140 -9.86 -10.59 25.04
N GLY A 141 -9.73 -11.90 24.85
CA GLY A 141 -10.80 -12.85 25.14
C GLY A 141 -11.66 -13.17 23.92
N ARG A 142 -12.98 -13.26 24.10
CA ARG A 142 -13.89 -13.74 23.06
C ARG A 142 -14.54 -12.56 22.31
N VAL A 143 -14.08 -12.32 21.09
CA VAL A 143 -14.51 -11.19 20.25
C VAL A 143 -14.94 -11.76 18.91
N ASN A 144 -16.15 -11.44 18.46
CA ASN A 144 -16.66 -11.88 17.17
C ASN A 144 -16.19 -10.95 16.05
N ASP A 145 -16.34 -9.65 16.25
CA ASP A 145 -16.06 -8.66 15.21
C ASP A 145 -15.43 -7.40 15.81
N VAL A 146 -14.38 -6.91 15.15
CA VAL A 146 -13.78 -5.60 15.41
C VAL A 146 -13.88 -4.79 14.14
N VAL A 147 -14.66 -3.71 14.17
CA VAL A 147 -14.83 -2.80 13.04
C VAL A 147 -14.42 -1.40 13.47
N ILE A 148 -13.34 -0.88 12.90
CA ILE A 148 -12.92 0.51 13.13
C ILE A 148 -12.99 1.21 11.78
N SER A 149 -13.81 2.25 11.67
CA SER A 149 -14.04 2.93 10.40
C SER A 149 -13.95 4.45 10.49
N ASN A 150 -13.45 5.07 9.42
CA ASN A 150 -13.39 6.54 9.28
C ASN A 150 -12.74 7.23 10.49
N SER A 151 -11.73 6.60 11.09
CA SER A 151 -11.18 7.00 12.39
C SER A 151 -9.69 7.32 12.30
N ARG A 152 -9.22 8.19 13.19
CA ARG A 152 -7.80 8.53 13.33
C ARG A 152 -7.23 7.75 14.51
N ILE A 153 -6.27 6.87 14.26
CA ILE A 153 -5.63 6.03 15.27
C ILE A 153 -4.25 6.60 15.55
N LYS A 154 -4.12 7.33 16.67
CA LYS A 154 -2.88 8.00 17.07
C LYS A 154 -1.84 6.99 17.53
N VAL A 155 -2.21 6.11 18.48
CA VAL A 155 -1.28 5.15 19.08
C VAL A 155 -1.91 3.75 19.20
N LEU A 156 -1.28 2.76 18.58
CA LEU A 156 -1.50 1.34 18.86
C LEU A 156 -0.30 0.78 19.61
N LYS A 157 -0.50 0.41 20.87
CA LYS A 157 0.55 -0.20 21.70
C LYS A 157 0.77 -1.68 21.32
N PRO A 158 1.92 -2.27 21.70
CA PRO A 158 2.20 -3.68 21.47
C PRO A 158 1.14 -4.52 22.15
N PHE A 159 0.67 -5.57 21.48
CA PHE A 159 -0.34 -6.50 21.99
C PHE A 159 -1.70 -5.86 22.29
N ALA A 160 -2.00 -4.69 21.72
CA ALA A 160 -3.30 -4.04 21.80
C ALA A 160 -4.46 -5.02 21.53
N PHE A 161 -4.27 -5.87 20.51
CA PHE A 161 -5.13 -7.01 20.19
C PHE A 161 -4.35 -8.31 20.40
N SER A 162 -4.65 -9.02 21.48
CA SER A 162 -3.94 -10.25 21.83
C SER A 162 -4.87 -11.30 22.43
N SER A 163 -4.53 -12.57 22.22
CA SER A 163 -5.29 -13.69 22.81
C SER A 163 -6.79 -13.64 22.50
N LEU A 164 -7.13 -13.23 21.27
CA LEU A 164 -8.51 -13.21 20.79
C LEU A 164 -8.95 -14.62 20.39
N THR A 165 -10.20 -14.94 20.64
CA THR A 165 -10.82 -16.24 20.34
C THR A 165 -12.19 -16.03 19.70
N GLY A 166 -12.53 -16.85 18.70
CA GLY A 166 -13.83 -16.79 18.01
C GLY A 166 -14.01 -15.57 17.10
N VAL A 167 -12.91 -14.99 16.59
CA VAL A 167 -12.97 -13.78 15.76
C VAL A 167 -13.35 -14.13 14.33
N ASN A 168 -14.49 -13.63 13.88
CA ASN A 168 -14.93 -13.75 12.50
C ASN A 168 -14.24 -12.69 11.64
N THR A 169 -14.28 -11.44 12.08
CA THR A 169 -13.81 -10.33 11.25
C THR A 169 -13.05 -9.27 12.04
N ILE A 170 -11.87 -8.90 11.55
CA ILE A 170 -11.22 -7.63 11.90
C ILE A 170 -11.19 -6.78 10.63
N ASP A 171 -11.88 -5.65 10.68
CA ASP A 171 -12.06 -4.74 9.55
C ASP A 171 -11.66 -3.32 9.94
N LEU A 172 -10.59 -2.85 9.32
CA LEU A 172 -10.01 -1.54 9.53
C LEU A 172 -10.20 -0.73 8.24
N GLN A 173 -11.28 0.07 8.20
CA GLN A 173 -11.71 0.77 7.00
C GLN A 173 -11.48 2.28 7.08
N ASP A 174 -10.88 2.88 6.06
CA ASP A 174 -10.76 4.33 5.88
C ASP A 174 -10.16 5.04 7.12
N ASN A 175 -9.18 4.40 7.75
CA ASN A 175 -8.53 4.92 8.94
C ASN A 175 -7.20 5.62 8.62
N VAL A 176 -6.82 6.58 9.45
CA VAL A 176 -5.51 7.22 9.41
C VAL A 176 -4.69 6.72 10.59
N PHE A 177 -3.57 6.06 10.32
CA PHE A 177 -2.69 5.51 11.35
C PHE A 177 -1.42 6.37 11.48
N GLU A 178 -1.14 6.84 12.69
CA GLU A 178 0.05 7.64 12.99
C GLU A 178 1.18 6.78 13.56
N ASN A 179 1.03 6.31 14.80
CA ASN A 179 2.04 5.55 15.51
C ASN A 179 1.54 4.14 15.82
N ILE A 180 2.03 3.18 15.04
CA ILE A 180 1.77 1.76 15.25
C ILE A 180 3.05 1.16 15.85
N GLU A 181 2.97 0.68 17.08
CA GLU A 181 4.08 -0.07 17.67
C GLU A 181 4.09 -1.52 17.16
N ILE A 182 5.26 -2.17 17.22
CA ILE A 182 5.43 -3.55 16.76
C ILE A 182 4.48 -4.50 17.50
N GLN A 183 4.02 -5.56 16.83
CA GLN A 183 3.17 -6.59 17.44
C GLN A 183 1.84 -6.07 18.01
N ALA A 184 1.28 -5.00 17.46
CA ALA A 184 -0.05 -4.49 17.84
C ALA A 184 -1.13 -5.58 17.78
N PHE A 185 -1.05 -6.49 16.80
CA PHE A 185 -1.88 -7.68 16.67
C PHE A 185 -1.03 -8.94 16.84
N LYS A 186 -1.32 -9.75 17.86
CA LYS A 186 -0.48 -10.92 18.15
C LYS A 186 -1.26 -12.17 18.55
N LYS A 187 -0.88 -13.29 17.93
CA LYS A 187 -1.21 -14.66 18.35
C LYS A 187 -2.71 -14.88 18.60
N PHE A 188 -3.49 -14.77 17.54
CA PHE A 188 -4.90 -15.12 17.53
C PHE A 188 -5.33 -15.66 16.15
N THR A 189 -6.49 -16.28 16.12
CA THR A 189 -7.12 -16.79 14.90
C THR A 189 -8.29 -15.89 14.51
N VAL A 190 -8.39 -15.54 13.23
CA VAL A 190 -9.47 -14.73 12.66
C VAL A 190 -9.92 -15.31 11.32
N ASP A 191 -11.20 -15.24 10.98
CA ASP A 191 -11.62 -15.72 9.65
C ASP A 191 -11.23 -14.73 8.55
N ASN A 192 -11.59 -13.46 8.71
CA ASN A 192 -11.33 -12.41 7.73
C ASN A 192 -10.56 -11.26 8.37
N PHE A 193 -9.36 -10.99 7.86
CA PHE A 193 -8.60 -9.79 8.19
C PHE A 193 -8.60 -8.84 7.01
N MET A 194 -9.18 -7.66 7.19
CA MET A 194 -9.37 -6.66 6.13
C MET A 194 -8.80 -5.31 6.57
N LEU A 195 -7.87 -4.80 5.76
CA LEU A 195 -7.35 -3.44 5.87
C LEU A 195 -7.73 -2.71 4.58
N ARG A 196 -8.63 -1.74 4.66
CA ARG A 196 -9.29 -1.14 3.50
C ARG A 196 -9.22 0.37 3.55
N GLY A 197 -8.82 1.02 2.47
CA GLY A 197 -8.75 2.47 2.40
C GLY A 197 -7.76 3.09 3.39
N GLY A 198 -7.79 4.42 3.48
CA GLY A 198 -7.04 5.16 4.49
C GLY A 198 -5.53 5.32 4.21
N SER A 199 -4.83 5.83 5.22
CA SER A 199 -3.42 6.20 5.11
C SER A 199 -2.62 5.72 6.32
N ILE A 200 -1.46 5.14 6.05
CA ILE A 200 -0.54 4.62 7.04
C ILE A 200 0.84 5.19 6.73
N ASN A 201 1.42 5.94 7.66
CA ASN A 201 2.78 6.40 7.49
C ASN A 201 3.73 5.19 7.48
N THR A 202 3.72 4.40 8.55
CA THR A 202 4.65 3.29 8.70
C THR A 202 3.92 2.06 9.18
N LEU A 203 4.04 0.96 8.42
CA LEU A 203 3.69 -0.37 8.89
C LEU A 203 4.95 -1.05 9.46
N PRO A 204 5.05 -1.21 10.79
CA PRO A 204 6.25 -1.74 11.42
C PRO A 204 6.38 -3.25 11.19
N SER A 205 7.60 -3.77 11.35
CA SER A 205 7.83 -5.21 11.41
C SER A 205 6.93 -5.87 12.45
N ARG A 206 6.38 -7.03 12.10
CA ARG A 206 5.47 -7.82 12.95
C ARG A 206 4.22 -7.04 13.36
N PHE A 207 3.71 -6.15 12.51
CA PHE A 207 2.40 -5.51 12.72
C PHE A 207 1.31 -6.56 13.02
N LEU A 208 1.21 -7.58 12.15
CA LEU A 208 0.58 -8.86 12.47
C LEU A 208 1.66 -9.85 12.83
N SER A 209 1.70 -10.30 14.08
CA SER A 209 2.66 -11.31 14.57
C SER A 209 1.94 -12.62 14.88
N ASP A 210 2.23 -13.65 14.09
CA ASP A 210 1.73 -15.00 14.32
C ASP A 210 0.20 -15.07 14.36
N VAL A 211 -0.44 -14.35 13.43
CA VAL A 211 -1.90 -14.31 13.29
C VAL A 211 -2.32 -15.37 12.27
N GLU A 212 -3.24 -16.25 12.66
CA GLU A 212 -3.82 -17.23 11.75
C GLU A 212 -5.09 -16.66 11.12
N VAL A 213 -5.09 -16.48 9.80
CA VAL A 213 -6.26 -16.03 9.04
C VAL A 213 -6.86 -17.25 8.34
N THR A 214 -8.10 -17.65 8.63
CA THR A 214 -8.63 -18.94 8.13
C THR A 214 -9.32 -18.84 6.76
N ASN A 215 -9.77 -17.65 6.37
CA ASN A 215 -10.52 -17.43 5.14
C ASN A 215 -9.85 -16.39 4.23
N LEU A 216 -9.92 -15.11 4.58
CA LEU A 216 -9.51 -14.02 3.69
C LEU A 216 -8.55 -13.06 4.38
N PHE A 217 -7.38 -12.86 3.77
CA PHE A 217 -6.53 -11.70 4.03
C PHE A 217 -6.71 -10.70 2.89
N ARG A 218 -7.19 -9.49 3.18
CA ARG A 218 -7.40 -8.44 2.19
C ARG A 218 -6.73 -7.13 2.62
N MET A 219 -5.89 -6.59 1.76
CA MET A 219 -5.34 -5.24 1.86
C MET A 219 -5.73 -4.48 0.59
N GLU A 220 -6.62 -3.49 0.70
CA GLU A 220 -7.19 -2.82 -0.46
C GLU A 220 -7.25 -1.31 -0.33
N GLY A 221 -6.83 -0.56 -1.34
CA GLY A 221 -7.04 0.90 -1.38
C GLY A 221 -6.24 1.66 -0.32
N VAL A 222 -5.22 1.05 0.29
CA VAL A 222 -4.46 1.65 1.39
C VAL A 222 -3.27 2.43 0.81
N SER A 223 -3.03 3.63 1.35
CA SER A 223 -1.80 4.38 1.10
C SER A 223 -0.77 4.14 2.20
N VAL A 224 0.35 3.51 1.88
CA VAL A 224 1.43 3.21 2.83
C VAL A 224 2.72 3.91 2.42
N LYS A 225 3.31 4.71 3.32
CA LYS A 225 4.62 5.33 3.03
C LYS A 225 5.75 4.30 3.11
N TYR A 226 5.81 3.56 4.21
CA TYR A 226 6.85 2.57 4.43
C TYR A 226 6.29 1.27 5.00
N LEU A 227 6.56 0.16 4.32
CA LEU A 227 6.17 -1.19 4.73
C LEU A 227 7.44 -2.00 5.00
N TYR A 228 7.73 -2.24 6.28
CA TYR A 228 8.94 -2.93 6.73
C TYR A 228 8.91 -4.45 6.44
N SER A 229 10.09 -5.08 6.46
CA SER A 229 10.19 -6.54 6.41
C SER A 229 9.40 -7.21 7.53
N LEU A 230 8.83 -8.38 7.25
CA LEU A 230 8.05 -9.19 8.20
C LEU A 230 6.86 -8.42 8.81
N THR A 231 6.32 -7.41 8.14
CA THR A 231 5.15 -6.65 8.61
C THR A 231 3.96 -7.58 8.84
N PHE A 232 3.66 -8.44 7.87
CA PHE A 232 2.57 -9.39 7.94
C PHE A 232 3.12 -10.81 8.11
N LEU A 233 3.19 -11.30 9.35
CA LEU A 233 3.50 -12.68 9.67
C LEU A 233 2.19 -13.45 9.89
N VAL A 234 1.65 -13.97 8.79
CA VAL A 234 0.29 -14.54 8.73
C VAL A 234 0.32 -15.97 8.20
N SER A 235 -0.51 -16.83 8.77
CA SER A 235 -0.67 -18.22 8.31
C SER A 235 -2.12 -18.56 7.98
N SER A 236 -2.28 -19.57 7.13
CA SER A 236 -3.54 -20.24 6.79
C SER A 236 -4.59 -19.53 5.91
N PRO A 237 -4.41 -18.33 5.31
CA PRO A 237 -5.51 -17.71 4.55
C PRO A 237 -5.83 -18.56 3.32
N LYS A 238 -7.12 -18.82 3.07
CA LYS A 238 -7.56 -19.47 1.83
C LYS A 238 -7.34 -18.58 0.62
N ARG A 239 -7.41 -17.27 0.80
CA ARG A 239 -7.20 -16.27 -0.26
C ARG A 239 -6.44 -15.06 0.29
N VAL A 240 -5.48 -14.59 -0.47
CA VAL A 240 -4.70 -13.37 -0.19
C VAL A 240 -4.93 -12.38 -1.32
N LEU A 241 -5.53 -11.23 -1.00
CA LEU A 241 -5.84 -10.17 -1.96
C LEU A 241 -5.14 -8.87 -1.56
N ILE A 242 -4.23 -8.39 -2.38
CA ILE A 242 -3.53 -7.12 -2.20
C ILE A 242 -3.81 -6.27 -3.44
N GLU A 243 -4.76 -5.34 -3.31
CA GLU A 243 -5.39 -4.70 -4.46
C GLU A 243 -5.44 -3.18 -4.36
N SER A 244 -5.16 -2.46 -5.44
CA SER A 244 -5.40 -1.01 -5.49
C SER A 244 -4.66 -0.20 -4.42
N ASN A 245 -3.53 -0.68 -3.90
CA ASN A 245 -2.76 0.02 -2.87
C ASN A 245 -1.70 0.93 -3.49
N THR A 246 -1.35 2.00 -2.78
CA THR A 246 -0.23 2.88 -3.12
C THR A 246 0.85 2.76 -2.05
N ILE A 247 1.97 2.15 -2.38
CA ILE A 247 3.06 1.86 -1.44
C ILE A 247 4.32 2.62 -1.88
N GLU A 248 4.81 3.58 -1.09
CA GLU A 248 6.04 4.29 -1.47
C GLU A 248 7.27 3.38 -1.34
N THR A 249 7.45 2.68 -0.21
CA THR A 249 8.54 1.70 -0.07
C THR A 249 8.03 0.38 0.49
N LEU A 250 8.27 -0.70 -0.25
CA LEU A 250 8.01 -2.07 0.14
C LEU A 250 9.34 -2.81 0.34
N GLU A 251 9.68 -3.11 1.59
CA GLU A 251 10.86 -3.87 1.95
C GLU A 251 10.75 -5.36 1.60
N GLY A 252 11.91 -6.03 1.54
CA GLY A 252 12.00 -7.48 1.32
C GLY A 252 11.23 -8.24 2.39
N ASP A 253 10.54 -9.32 2.02
CA ASP A 253 9.71 -10.13 2.93
C ASP A 253 8.67 -9.33 3.74
N GLY A 254 8.19 -8.19 3.25
CA GLY A 254 7.15 -7.41 3.92
C GLY A 254 5.86 -8.21 4.15
N PHE A 255 5.53 -9.08 3.20
CA PHE A 255 4.45 -10.05 3.29
C PHE A 255 5.02 -11.46 3.52
N HIS A 256 5.09 -11.87 4.78
CA HIS A 256 5.51 -13.22 5.15
C HIS A 256 4.26 -14.08 5.43
N ILE A 257 3.62 -14.51 4.35
CA ILE A 257 2.30 -15.17 4.39
C ILE A 257 2.39 -16.62 3.91
N VAL A 258 1.99 -17.54 4.79
CA VAL A 258 1.84 -18.97 4.49
C VAL A 258 0.37 -19.25 4.14
N THR A 259 0.02 -19.28 2.86
CA THR A 259 -1.38 -19.40 2.39
C THR A 259 -1.81 -20.85 2.11
N ARG A 260 -3.11 -21.09 2.08
CA ARG A 260 -3.76 -22.33 1.63
C ARG A 260 -4.37 -22.22 0.22
N GLY A 261 -4.14 -21.11 -0.48
CA GLY A 261 -4.68 -20.90 -1.82
C GLY A 261 -3.91 -19.85 -2.62
N PRO A 262 -4.50 -19.25 -3.66
CA PRO A 262 -3.80 -18.33 -4.54
C PRO A 262 -3.60 -16.95 -3.89
N ILE A 263 -2.56 -16.25 -4.37
CA ILE A 263 -2.22 -14.88 -3.97
C ILE A 263 -2.41 -13.97 -5.18
N THR A 264 -3.14 -12.87 -4.99
CA THR A 264 -3.33 -11.86 -6.02
C THR A 264 -2.76 -10.53 -5.55
N PHE A 265 -1.80 -10.01 -6.31
CA PHE A 265 -1.21 -8.69 -6.15
C PHE A 265 -1.57 -7.88 -7.40
N ARG A 266 -2.62 -7.05 -7.33
CA ARG A 266 -3.14 -6.37 -8.52
C ARG A 266 -3.43 -4.89 -8.35
N ASN A 267 -3.32 -4.13 -9.43
CA ASN A 267 -3.63 -2.69 -9.46
C ASN A 267 -2.86 -1.86 -8.42
N ASN A 268 -1.72 -2.35 -7.93
CA ASN A 268 -0.93 -1.60 -6.94
C ASN A 268 0.06 -0.67 -7.64
N THR A 269 0.33 0.46 -7.00
CA THR A 269 1.42 1.36 -7.38
C THR A 269 2.50 1.32 -6.32
N VAL A 270 3.71 0.93 -6.68
CA VAL A 270 4.86 0.83 -5.75
C VAL A 270 6.00 1.72 -6.21
N THR A 271 6.43 2.68 -5.40
CA THR A 271 7.55 3.55 -5.81
C THR A 271 8.88 2.81 -5.70
N ASN A 272 9.16 2.17 -4.57
CA ASN A 272 10.39 1.41 -4.33
C ASN A 272 10.07 -0.04 -3.96
N LEU A 273 10.29 -0.98 -4.87
CA LEU A 273 10.17 -2.41 -4.59
C LEU A 273 11.55 -3.01 -4.31
N ARG A 274 11.83 -3.31 -3.04
CA ARG A 274 13.12 -3.89 -2.62
C ARG A 274 13.29 -5.34 -3.08
N LYS A 275 14.53 -5.80 -3.04
CA LYS A 275 14.90 -7.19 -3.37
C LYS A 275 14.11 -8.17 -2.49
N GLY A 276 13.55 -9.22 -3.10
CA GLY A 276 12.82 -10.26 -2.37
C GLY A 276 11.52 -9.80 -1.72
N ALA A 277 10.88 -8.74 -2.22
CA ALA A 277 9.59 -8.27 -1.67
C ALA A 277 8.49 -9.35 -1.66
N PHE A 278 8.53 -10.26 -2.63
CA PHE A 278 7.58 -11.37 -2.76
C PHE A 278 8.11 -12.72 -2.22
N PHE A 279 9.30 -12.76 -1.63
CA PHE A 279 9.94 -14.01 -1.23
C PHE A 279 9.28 -14.64 0.01
N GLY A 280 8.72 -13.82 0.89
CA GLY A 280 7.98 -14.24 2.08
C GLY A 280 6.63 -14.93 1.79
N PHE A 281 6.14 -14.89 0.55
CA PHE A 281 4.97 -15.68 0.17
C PHE A 281 5.32 -17.16 0.02
N THR A 282 4.50 -18.03 0.61
CA THR A 282 4.62 -19.47 0.45
C THR A 282 3.27 -20.15 0.67
N VAL A 283 3.18 -21.41 0.27
CA VAL A 283 1.99 -22.24 0.47
C VAL A 283 2.25 -23.23 1.60
N ASP A 284 1.21 -23.51 2.38
CA ASP A 284 1.20 -24.62 3.31
C ASP A 284 1.63 -25.94 2.62
N LEU A 285 2.47 -26.71 3.30
CA LEU A 285 3.05 -27.93 2.72
C LEU A 285 1.97 -28.99 2.44
N GLY A 286 1.00 -29.16 3.35
CA GLY A 286 -0.08 -30.13 3.18
C GLY A 286 -0.94 -29.78 1.97
N ILE A 287 -1.26 -28.49 1.80
CA ILE A 287 -1.98 -28.02 0.61
C ILE A 287 -1.16 -28.20 -0.66
N ALA A 288 0.12 -27.82 -0.67
CA ALA A 288 0.96 -27.95 -1.84
C ALA A 288 1.18 -29.42 -2.27
N SER A 289 1.22 -30.36 -1.31
CA SER A 289 1.32 -31.80 -1.62
C SER A 289 0.04 -32.39 -2.22
N VAL A 290 -1.13 -31.86 -1.87
CA VAL A 290 -2.43 -32.38 -2.34
C VAL A 290 -2.89 -31.68 -3.61
N MET A 291 -2.81 -30.35 -3.65
CA MET A 291 -3.33 -29.51 -4.73
C MET A 291 -2.26 -29.04 -5.71
N GLY A 292 -0.99 -29.33 -5.43
CA GLY A 292 0.15 -28.82 -6.19
C GLY A 292 0.50 -27.36 -5.84
N PRO A 293 1.49 -26.79 -6.55
CA PRO A 293 1.88 -25.40 -6.41
C PRO A 293 0.70 -24.44 -6.62
N GLN A 294 0.63 -23.36 -5.84
CA GLN A 294 -0.42 -22.33 -5.99
C GLN A 294 0.10 -21.13 -6.79
N GLU A 295 -0.82 -20.39 -7.39
CA GLU A 295 -0.48 -19.23 -8.20
C GLU A 295 -0.24 -17.98 -7.34
N LEU A 296 0.84 -17.27 -7.66
CA LEU A 296 1.07 -15.86 -7.31
C LEU A 296 0.83 -15.04 -8.59
N LEU A 297 -0.28 -14.31 -8.63
CA LEU A 297 -0.67 -13.46 -9.74
C LEU A 297 -0.23 -12.01 -9.49
N ILE A 298 0.57 -11.46 -10.40
CA ILE A 298 0.91 -10.04 -10.49
C ILE A 298 0.18 -9.47 -11.71
N ASP A 299 -0.80 -8.61 -11.47
CA ASP A 299 -1.68 -8.09 -12.52
C ASP A 299 -1.82 -6.56 -12.46
N ASN A 300 -1.56 -5.91 -13.59
CA ASN A 300 -1.67 -4.46 -13.78
C ASN A 300 -1.07 -3.62 -12.63
N ASN A 301 0.18 -3.92 -12.24
CA ASN A 301 0.88 -3.14 -11.21
C ASN A 301 1.81 -2.12 -11.86
N THR A 302 1.94 -0.95 -11.24
CA THR A 302 2.88 0.09 -11.68
C THR A 302 4.01 0.23 -10.67
N ILE A 303 5.26 0.07 -11.09
CA ILE A 303 6.43 0.12 -10.21
C ILE A 303 7.49 1.06 -10.77
N THR A 304 7.98 2.00 -9.96
CA THR A 304 9.02 2.95 -10.40
C THR A 304 10.41 2.34 -10.28
N ASN A 305 10.88 2.06 -9.07
CA ASN A 305 12.20 1.51 -8.82
C ASN A 305 12.08 -0.01 -8.59
N LEU A 306 12.42 -0.76 -9.64
CA LEU A 306 12.33 -2.21 -9.68
C LEU A 306 13.66 -2.83 -10.15
N THR A 307 14.08 -3.90 -9.49
CA THR A 307 15.18 -4.75 -9.97
C THR A 307 14.65 -6.15 -10.27
N PRO A 308 15.31 -6.94 -11.14
CA PRO A 308 14.94 -8.34 -11.36
C PRO A 308 14.91 -9.16 -10.06
N ALA A 309 15.79 -8.83 -9.11
CA ALA A 309 15.86 -9.49 -7.80
C ALA A 309 14.66 -9.15 -6.88
N SER A 310 13.90 -8.09 -7.18
CA SER A 310 12.69 -7.73 -6.44
C SER A 310 11.54 -8.71 -6.70
N LEU A 311 11.50 -9.34 -7.89
CA LEU A 311 10.52 -10.37 -8.26
C LEU A 311 10.93 -11.79 -7.83
N MET A 312 11.99 -11.94 -7.03
CA MET A 312 12.34 -13.24 -6.48
C MET A 312 11.21 -13.76 -5.59
N TYR A 313 10.82 -15.02 -5.83
CA TYR A 313 9.76 -15.71 -5.10
C TYR A 313 10.18 -17.16 -4.82
N ASN A 314 9.45 -17.82 -3.92
CA ASN A 314 9.71 -19.20 -3.58
C ASN A 314 9.16 -20.17 -4.64
N ARG A 315 10.05 -20.68 -5.52
CA ARG A 315 9.71 -21.59 -6.63
C ARG A 315 9.26 -22.99 -6.20
N THR A 316 9.39 -23.37 -4.92
CA THR A 316 9.13 -24.76 -4.50
C THR A 316 7.65 -25.10 -4.41
N ARG A 317 6.80 -24.12 -4.09
CA ARG A 317 5.35 -24.32 -3.86
C ARG A 317 4.49 -23.26 -4.54
N LEU A 318 5.09 -22.31 -5.25
CA LEU A 318 4.38 -21.27 -5.96
C LEU A 318 4.78 -21.27 -7.44
N THR A 319 3.81 -20.92 -8.29
CA THR A 319 4.04 -20.50 -9.67
C THR A 319 3.78 -19.00 -9.77
N LEU A 320 4.71 -18.25 -10.36
CA LEU A 320 4.51 -16.82 -10.62
C LEU A 320 3.88 -16.64 -12.00
N ARG A 321 2.80 -15.87 -12.05
CA ARG A 321 2.18 -15.38 -13.29
C ARG A 321 2.17 -13.85 -13.28
N VAL A 322 2.71 -13.26 -14.33
CA VAL A 322 2.72 -11.81 -14.53
C VAL A 322 1.88 -11.48 -15.76
N ASP A 323 0.70 -10.90 -15.55
CA ASP A 323 -0.21 -10.50 -16.64
C ASP A 323 -0.05 -9.03 -17.03
N GLY A 324 0.40 -8.19 -16.09
CA GLY A 324 0.68 -6.78 -16.35
C GLY A 324 1.61 -6.17 -15.31
N LEU A 325 2.78 -5.73 -15.75
CA LEU A 325 3.73 -5.02 -14.92
C LEU A 325 4.27 -3.80 -15.66
N ASN A 326 3.84 -2.62 -15.25
CA ASN A 326 4.22 -1.35 -15.83
C ASN A 326 5.39 -0.75 -15.07
N LEU A 327 6.53 -0.59 -15.73
CA LEU A 327 7.69 0.11 -15.19
C LEU A 327 7.50 1.60 -15.42
N ASN A 328 7.39 2.36 -14.34
CA ASN A 328 7.29 3.83 -14.39
C ASN A 328 8.68 4.47 -14.60
N THR A 329 9.41 3.95 -15.57
CA THR A 329 10.73 4.43 -16.02
C THR A 329 10.78 4.40 -17.54
N SER A 330 11.56 5.31 -18.11
CA SER A 330 11.74 5.42 -19.55
C SER A 330 12.38 4.15 -20.13
N CYS A 331 11.84 3.62 -21.21
CA CYS A 331 12.40 2.45 -21.90
C CYS A 331 13.85 2.68 -22.36
N ALA A 332 14.77 1.79 -21.97
CA ALA A 332 16.16 1.80 -22.42
C ALA A 332 16.64 0.39 -22.79
N CYS A 333 17.59 0.28 -23.72
CA CYS A 333 18.14 -1.03 -24.12
C CYS A 333 18.91 -1.71 -22.98
N GLU A 334 19.59 -0.93 -22.14
CA GLU A 334 20.29 -1.45 -20.94
C GLU A 334 19.31 -2.06 -19.94
N LEU A 335 18.14 -1.44 -19.75
CA LEU A 335 17.07 -1.98 -18.92
C LEU A 335 16.65 -3.35 -19.46
N ALA A 336 16.40 -3.46 -20.77
CA ALA A 336 15.98 -4.73 -21.34
C ALA A 336 17.01 -5.87 -21.18
N GLU A 337 18.31 -5.57 -21.27
CA GLU A 337 19.36 -6.56 -21.00
C GLU A 337 19.33 -7.07 -19.55
N GLN A 338 19.08 -6.20 -18.56
CA GLN A 338 18.93 -6.61 -17.16
C GLN A 338 17.74 -7.55 -16.93
N TRP A 339 16.66 -7.35 -17.69
CA TRP A 339 15.42 -8.11 -17.57
C TRP A 339 15.35 -9.36 -18.44
N ARG A 340 16.38 -9.65 -19.25
CA ARG A 340 16.39 -10.72 -20.25
C ARG A 340 16.01 -12.10 -19.70
N GLU A 341 16.53 -12.48 -18.55
CA GLU A 341 16.24 -13.80 -17.96
C GLU A 341 14.79 -13.90 -17.44
N VAL A 342 14.26 -12.82 -16.84
CA VAL A 342 12.87 -12.78 -16.39
C VAL A 342 11.92 -12.80 -17.59
N LEU A 343 12.25 -12.09 -18.67
CA LEU A 343 11.45 -12.06 -19.90
C LEU A 343 11.38 -13.44 -20.59
N LYS A 344 12.42 -14.27 -20.51
CA LYS A 344 12.38 -15.65 -21.02
C LYS A 344 11.38 -16.52 -20.26
N GLU A 345 11.28 -16.34 -18.94
CA GLU A 345 10.37 -17.11 -18.08
C GLU A 345 8.93 -16.58 -18.11
N GLN A 346 8.73 -15.26 -18.21
CA GLN A 346 7.43 -14.60 -17.98
C GLN A 346 6.82 -13.95 -19.23
N GLY A 347 7.51 -13.93 -20.37
CA GLY A 347 6.98 -13.39 -21.64
C GLY A 347 6.99 -11.85 -21.73
N GLY A 348 6.16 -11.29 -22.62
CA GLY A 348 6.13 -9.86 -22.98
C GLY A 348 5.20 -8.97 -22.15
N THR A 349 4.87 -9.37 -20.92
CA THR A 349 3.90 -8.71 -20.04
C THR A 349 4.48 -7.60 -19.18
N ILE A 350 5.80 -7.38 -19.26
CA ILE A 350 6.50 -6.26 -18.65
C ILE A 350 6.55 -5.10 -19.67
N THR A 351 6.02 -3.95 -19.28
CA THR A 351 5.99 -2.74 -20.10
C THR A 351 6.83 -1.64 -19.47
N CYS A 352 7.31 -0.68 -20.27
CA CYS A 352 8.03 0.50 -19.79
C CYS A 352 7.45 1.77 -20.42
N TRP A 353 7.71 2.92 -19.82
CA TRP A 353 7.22 4.20 -20.31
C TRP A 353 7.97 4.63 -21.57
N TYR A 354 7.24 4.88 -22.65
CA TYR A 354 7.83 5.35 -23.90
C TYR A 354 7.55 6.84 -24.11
N GLU A 355 8.57 7.66 -23.83
CA GLU A 355 8.46 9.12 -23.77
C GLU A 355 8.03 9.77 -25.10
N LEU A 356 8.42 9.19 -26.25
CA LEU A 356 8.15 9.79 -27.56
C LEU A 356 6.66 9.77 -27.95
N GLU A 357 5.92 8.75 -27.52
CA GLU A 357 4.50 8.57 -27.90
C GLU A 357 3.56 8.59 -26.69
N GLY A 358 4.09 8.68 -25.47
CA GLY A 358 3.30 8.92 -24.24
C GLY A 358 2.48 7.72 -23.77
N TYR A 359 2.95 6.49 -23.99
CA TYR A 359 2.26 5.28 -23.56
C TYR A 359 3.23 4.19 -23.08
N TYR A 360 2.70 3.12 -22.47
CA TYR A 360 3.47 1.95 -22.05
C TYR A 360 3.66 0.94 -23.19
N ILE A 361 4.91 0.66 -23.57
CA ILE A 361 5.25 -0.36 -24.59
C ILE A 361 5.87 -1.59 -23.90
N SER A 362 5.55 -2.78 -24.39
CA SER A 362 6.17 -4.03 -23.94
C SER A 362 7.69 -4.01 -24.18
N LEU A 363 8.46 -4.44 -23.17
CA LEU A 363 9.92 -4.49 -23.25
C LEU A 363 10.43 -5.25 -24.48
N PRO A 364 9.92 -6.46 -24.80
CA PRO A 364 10.38 -7.19 -25.99
C PRO A 364 10.12 -6.42 -27.29
N THR A 365 8.95 -5.79 -27.44
CA THR A 365 8.61 -4.99 -28.62
C THR A 365 9.49 -3.75 -28.73
N TYR A 366 9.87 -3.13 -27.61
CA TYR A 366 10.85 -2.04 -27.59
C TYR A 366 12.23 -2.51 -28.05
N VAL A 367 12.70 -3.67 -27.57
CA VAL A 367 13.98 -4.26 -27.95
C VAL A 367 14.04 -4.55 -29.45
N ASP A 368 13.02 -5.23 -29.97
CA ASP A 368 12.95 -5.59 -31.39
C ASP A 368 12.90 -4.35 -32.30
N SER A 369 12.21 -3.30 -31.85
CA SER A 369 12.06 -2.08 -32.64
C SER A 369 13.27 -1.16 -32.58
N ARG A 370 14.01 -1.08 -31.47
CA ARG A 370 15.05 -0.05 -31.23
C ARG A 370 16.44 -0.57 -30.90
N CYS A 371 16.59 -1.74 -30.29
CA CYS A 371 17.87 -2.19 -29.71
C CYS A 371 18.70 -3.13 -30.62
N GLY A 372 18.23 -3.41 -31.85
CA GLY A 372 18.96 -4.27 -32.78
C GLY A 372 20.31 -3.67 -33.25
N PRO A 373 21.37 -4.49 -33.44
CA PRO A 373 22.71 -4.04 -33.84
C PRO A 373 22.72 -3.32 -35.20
N PHE A 374 21.76 -3.66 -36.07
CA PHE A 374 21.58 -3.01 -37.36
C PHE A 374 21.10 -1.56 -37.26
N LYS A 375 20.37 -1.18 -36.20
CA LYS A 375 19.77 0.16 -36.09
C LYS A 375 20.67 1.15 -35.37
N GLN A 376 21.49 0.70 -34.42
CA GLN A 376 22.51 1.54 -33.79
C GLN A 376 23.57 1.98 -34.82
N ASN A 377 23.91 1.09 -35.75
CA ASN A 377 24.83 1.38 -36.85
C ASN A 377 24.15 1.95 -38.11
N PHE A 378 22.82 2.06 -38.15
CA PHE A 378 22.09 2.56 -39.31
C PHE A 378 22.55 3.97 -39.70
N TRP A 379 22.71 4.85 -38.71
CA TRP A 379 23.26 6.20 -38.93
C TRP A 379 24.70 6.18 -39.45
N ILE A 380 25.51 5.21 -39.02
CA ILE A 380 26.87 5.02 -39.52
C ILE A 380 26.84 4.59 -40.98
N PHE A 381 25.96 3.66 -41.36
CA PHE A 381 25.79 3.23 -42.76
C PHE A 381 25.24 4.34 -43.66
N VAL A 382 24.31 5.16 -43.17
CA VAL A 382 23.81 6.34 -43.88
C VAL A 382 24.95 7.34 -44.09
N LEU A 383 25.76 7.62 -43.06
CA LEU A 383 26.89 8.54 -43.16
C LEU A 383 27.97 8.03 -44.13
N ILE A 384 28.32 6.74 -44.06
CA ILE A 384 29.22 6.09 -45.02
C ILE A 384 28.65 6.18 -46.43
N GLY A 385 27.35 5.93 -46.60
CA GLY A 385 26.66 6.03 -47.90
C GLY A 385 26.75 7.43 -48.50
N VAL A 386 26.50 8.48 -47.70
CA VAL A 386 26.62 9.88 -48.14
C VAL A 386 28.05 10.22 -48.52
N ILE A 387 29.04 9.81 -47.72
CA ILE A 387 30.46 10.03 -48.03
C ILE A 387 30.85 9.33 -49.34
N LEU A 388 30.37 8.11 -49.57
CA LEU A 388 30.69 7.34 -50.77
C LEU A 388 30.07 7.98 -52.03
N VAL A 389 28.84 8.50 -51.94
CA VAL A 389 28.19 9.28 -53.01
C VAL A 389 28.97 10.57 -53.30
N LEU A 390 29.44 11.29 -52.28
CA LEU A 390 30.27 12.50 -52.46
C LEU A 390 31.61 12.18 -53.13
N ILE A 391 32.26 11.08 -52.76
CA ILE A 391 33.51 10.63 -53.40
C ILE A 391 33.27 10.27 -54.86
N LEU A 392 32.22 9.52 -55.18
CA LEU A 392 31.87 9.18 -56.55
C LEU A 392 31.54 10.41 -57.39
N ALA A 393 30.83 11.39 -56.83
CA ALA A 393 30.57 12.66 -57.47
C ALA A 393 31.88 13.43 -57.75
N ALA A 394 32.80 13.49 -56.78
CA ALA A 394 34.11 14.12 -56.97
C ALA A 394 34.95 13.42 -58.04
N ILE A 395 34.95 12.09 -58.10
CA ILE A 395 35.62 11.31 -59.15
C ILE A 395 34.99 11.59 -60.51
N ALA A 396 33.66 11.59 -60.62
CA ALA A 396 32.96 11.90 -61.86
C ALA A 396 33.27 13.31 -62.35
N ILE A 397 33.26 14.31 -61.45
CA ILE A 397 33.66 15.69 -61.74
C ILE A 397 35.12 15.73 -62.21
N PHE A 398 36.03 15.03 -61.55
CA PHE A 398 37.43 14.95 -61.94
C PHE A 398 37.61 14.37 -63.35
N PHE A 399 36.89 13.30 -63.70
CA PHE A 399 36.93 12.73 -65.05
C PHE A 399 36.29 13.65 -66.10
N ILE A 400 35.21 14.37 -65.77
CA ILE A 400 34.60 15.36 -66.66
C ILE A 400 35.59 16.50 -66.94
N VAL A 401 36.19 17.07 -65.90
CA VAL A 401 37.19 18.16 -66.01
C VAL A 401 38.43 17.69 -66.76
N ARG A 402 38.92 16.47 -66.48
CA ARG A 402 40.06 15.89 -67.21
C ARG A 402 39.73 15.71 -68.70
N ARG A 403 38.52 15.24 -69.03
CA ARG A 403 38.09 15.05 -70.43
C ARG A 403 37.92 16.38 -71.15
N GLU A 404 37.46 17.43 -70.49
CA GLU A 404 37.48 18.79 -71.04
C GLU A 404 38.90 19.33 -71.24
N ASN A 405 39.80 19.12 -70.29
CA ASN A 405 41.20 19.54 -70.42
C ASN A 405 41.94 18.77 -71.54
N GLU A 406 41.64 17.49 -71.75
CA GLU A 406 42.17 16.73 -72.90
C GLU A 406 41.55 17.18 -74.23
N LYS A 407 40.28 17.62 -74.26
CA LYS A 407 39.69 18.27 -75.44
C LYS A 407 40.37 19.61 -75.73
N LYS A 408 40.72 20.40 -74.70
CA LYS A 408 41.48 21.65 -74.85
C LYS A 408 42.93 21.42 -75.33
N LYS A 409 43.56 20.29 -75.00
CA LYS A 409 44.88 19.90 -75.54
C LYS A 409 44.87 19.48 -77.02
N LYS A 410 43.70 19.18 -77.60
CA LYS A 410 43.55 18.81 -79.03
C LYS A 410 43.13 19.97 -79.94
N VAL A 411 43.04 21.19 -79.42
CA VAL A 411 42.99 22.39 -80.28
C VAL A 411 44.45 22.70 -80.65
N GLN A 412 44.82 22.37 -81.88
CA GLN A 412 46.09 22.76 -82.48
C GLN A 412 46.27 24.28 -82.33
N ILE A 413 47.26 24.67 -81.52
CA ILE A 413 47.88 25.98 -81.61
C ILE A 413 48.69 25.95 -82.92
N VAL A 414 48.09 26.47 -83.99
CA VAL A 414 48.81 26.85 -85.21
C VAL A 414 49.48 28.17 -84.91
N MET A 415 50.80 28.13 -84.86
CA MET A 415 51.68 29.28 -84.68
C MET A 415 51.86 29.98 -86.04
N PRO A 416 51.51 31.27 -86.18
CA PRO A 416 51.84 32.02 -87.38
C PRO A 416 53.22 32.67 -87.23
N ASP A 417 54.12 32.32 -88.15
CA ASP A 417 55.38 33.04 -88.34
C ASP A 417 55.13 34.48 -88.82
N GLY A 418 55.98 35.37 -88.31
CA GLY A 418 55.75 36.80 -88.29
C GLY A 418 55.81 37.50 -89.65
N LYS A 419 54.98 38.53 -89.77
CA LYS A 419 55.33 39.78 -90.44
C LYS A 419 54.78 40.97 -89.65
N THR A 420 55.68 41.93 -89.45
CA THR A 420 55.53 43.28 -88.92
C THR A 420 54.33 44.04 -89.47
N TYR A 421 53.46 44.57 -88.60
CA TYR A 421 52.64 45.75 -88.90
C TYR A 421 52.47 46.66 -87.67
N ARG A 422 52.86 47.91 -87.91
CA ARG A 422 52.64 49.18 -87.21
C ARG A 422 51.57 49.26 -86.11
N GLU A 423 52.00 49.93 -85.04
CA GLU A 423 51.26 50.79 -84.10
C GLU A 423 49.79 51.08 -84.46
N THR A 424 48.90 50.79 -83.52
CA THR A 424 47.64 51.53 -83.33
C THR A 424 47.34 51.63 -81.84
N GLU A 425 47.22 52.87 -81.38
CA GLU A 425 46.92 53.27 -80.00
C GLU A 425 45.52 52.82 -79.58
N PHE A 426 45.40 52.29 -78.35
CA PHE A 426 44.10 52.05 -77.73
C PHE A 426 43.66 53.29 -76.96
N HIS A 427 42.64 53.97 -77.49
CA HIS A 427 41.90 55.00 -76.79
C HIS A 427 41.08 54.36 -75.64
N ILE A 428 41.35 54.79 -74.41
CA ILE A 428 40.56 54.45 -73.23
C ILE A 428 39.35 55.38 -73.20
N VAL A 429 38.15 54.82 -73.33
CA VAL A 429 36.90 55.51 -72.99
C VAL A 429 36.46 55.01 -71.61
N VAL A 430 36.59 55.89 -70.62
CA VAL A 430 36.03 55.69 -69.28
C VAL A 430 34.60 56.22 -69.31
N GLU A 431 33.61 55.34 -69.31
CA GLU A 431 32.24 55.71 -68.93
C GLU A 431 32.02 55.38 -67.46
N ARG A 432 31.89 56.43 -66.64
CA ARG A 432 31.34 56.36 -65.29
C ARG A 432 29.83 56.20 -65.41
N ALA A 433 29.26 55.14 -64.84
CA ALA A 433 27.84 55.10 -64.49
C ALA A 433 27.74 55.29 -62.97
N GLU A 434 27.07 56.38 -62.59
CA GLU A 434 26.86 56.83 -61.22
C GLU A 434 25.87 55.94 -60.46
N LEU A 435 26.04 55.97 -59.13
CA LEU A 435 25.10 55.45 -58.14
C LEU A 435 23.79 56.27 -58.19
N LEU A 436 22.66 55.59 -58.35
CA LEU A 436 21.35 56.13 -57.95
C LEU A 436 20.92 55.48 -56.64
N THR A 437 21.03 56.28 -55.59
CA THR A 437 20.23 56.18 -54.36
C THR A 437 18.77 56.46 -54.68
N THR A 438 17.86 55.70 -54.09
CA THR A 438 16.61 56.27 -53.55
C THR A 438 16.17 55.42 -52.37
N ASP A 439 16.08 56.09 -51.22
CA ASP A 439 15.47 55.66 -49.98
C ASP A 439 13.95 55.44 -50.14
N LEU A 440 13.43 54.42 -49.45
CA LEU A 440 12.39 54.54 -48.42
C LEU A 440 12.29 53.25 -47.60
#